data_AF-A0A7C2KZR0-F1
#
_entry.id   AF-A0A7C2KZR0-F1
#
_cell.length_a   1.000
_cell.length_b   1.000
_cell.length_c   1.000
_cell.angle_alpha   90.00
_cell.angle_beta   90.00
_cell.angle_gamma   90.00
#
_symmetry.space_group_name_H-M   'P 1'
#
loop_
_entity.id
_entity.type
_entity.pdbx_description
1 polymer ?
#
loop_
_entity_poly.entity_id
_entity_poly.type
_entity_poly.pdbx_seq_one_letter_code
_entity_poly.pdbx_strand_id
1 'polypeptide(L)'
;MAENRRIRAKADSRETGRIGKRGTLVIPARLRRRFGIEEGALVVVEARDDGVLIRPAVALPLEVYSPRRRAEFLLNNAASPAGYRLARRAVRKMGLDPDAIPHERLAGA
;
A
#
# COMPACT_ATOMS: atom_id res chain seq x y z
N MET A 1 -32.67 -13.78 24.71
CA MET A 1 -33.11 -12.60 23.94
C MET A 1 -32.36 -11.30 24.32
N ALA A 2 -31.07 -11.33 24.70
CA ALA A 2 -30.33 -10.11 25.12
C ALA A 2 -29.04 -9.83 24.32
N GLU A 3 -28.62 -10.76 23.47
CA GLU A 3 -27.26 -10.72 22.88
C GLU A 3 -27.19 -10.02 21.52
N ASN A 4 -28.32 -9.99 20.78
CA ASN A 4 -28.38 -9.36 19.45
C ASN A 4 -28.43 -7.82 19.45
N ARG A 5 -28.59 -7.18 20.63
CA ARG A 5 -28.63 -5.71 20.73
C ARG A 5 -27.24 -5.06 20.68
N ARG A 6 -26.19 -5.79 21.07
CA ARG A 6 -24.80 -5.28 21.06
C ARG A 6 -24.18 -5.26 19.66
N ILE A 7 -24.63 -6.11 18.75
CA ILE A 7 -24.10 -6.18 17.37
C ILE A 7 -24.65 -5.03 16.52
N ARG A 8 -25.92 -4.65 16.71
CA ARG A 8 -26.57 -3.57 15.92
C ARG A 8 -26.15 -2.15 16.32
N ALA A 9 -25.72 -1.93 17.57
CA ALA A 9 -25.23 -0.62 18.01
C ALA A 9 -23.82 -0.28 17.50
N LYS A 10 -23.10 -1.26 16.91
CA LYS A 10 -21.72 -1.12 16.46
C LYS A 10 -21.57 -0.68 15.00
N ALA A 11 -22.68 -0.65 14.24
CA ALA A 11 -22.65 -0.59 12.78
C ALA A 11 -23.19 0.71 12.14
N ASP A 12 -23.92 1.56 12.85
CA ASP A 12 -24.53 2.74 12.21
C ASP A 12 -24.29 4.01 13.02
N SER A 13 -23.09 4.57 12.88
CA SER A 13 -22.77 5.92 13.37
C SER A 13 -23.10 6.93 12.28
N ARG A 14 -24.39 7.04 11.93
CA ARG A 14 -24.88 8.13 11.08
C ARG A 14 -24.91 9.40 11.93
N GLU A 15 -23.95 10.28 11.69
CA GLU A 15 -23.90 11.61 12.31
C GLU A 15 -24.04 12.65 11.19
N THR A 16 -24.99 13.58 11.32
CA THR A 16 -25.17 14.68 10.36
C THR A 16 -24.18 15.80 10.65
N GLY A 17 -23.43 16.24 9.63
CA GLY A 17 -22.52 17.39 9.72
C GLY A 17 -23.05 18.59 8.94
N ARG A 18 -22.48 19.77 9.22
CA ARG A 18 -22.68 20.96 8.37
C ARG A 18 -21.39 21.29 7.64
N ILE A 19 -21.55 21.76 6.41
CA ILE A 19 -20.45 22.30 5.61
C ILE A 19 -20.27 23.77 5.95
N GLY A 20 -19.05 24.18 6.27
CA GLY A 20 -18.72 25.59 6.48
C GLY A 20 -18.70 26.39 5.17
N LYS A 21 -18.62 27.72 5.26
CA LYS A 21 -18.65 28.65 4.11
C LYS A 21 -17.71 28.28 2.96
N ARG A 22 -16.58 27.63 3.24
CA ARG A 22 -15.53 27.26 2.28
C ARG A 22 -15.48 25.76 1.97
N GLY A 23 -16.54 25.01 2.23
CA GLY A 23 -16.55 23.56 1.96
C GLY A 23 -15.93 22.70 3.06
N THR A 24 -15.51 23.28 4.19
CA THR A 24 -14.91 22.55 5.30
C THR A 24 -15.97 21.69 6.01
N LEU A 25 -15.72 20.38 6.12
CA LEU A 25 -16.49 19.44 6.94
C LEU A 25 -15.67 19.06 8.17
N VAL A 26 -16.27 19.20 9.35
CA VAL A 26 -15.67 18.67 10.59
C VAL A 26 -16.09 17.22 10.75
N ILE A 27 -15.12 16.30 10.71
CA ILE A 27 -15.37 14.90 11.02
C ILE A 27 -15.56 14.75 12.55
N PRO A 28 -16.72 14.25 13.01
CA PRO A 28 -16.96 14.05 14.43
C PRO A 28 -15.87 13.23 15.13
N ALA A 29 -15.59 13.57 16.39
CA ALA A 29 -14.50 12.97 17.16
C ALA A 29 -14.61 11.44 17.33
N ARG A 30 -15.83 10.89 17.29
CA ARG A 30 -16.05 9.44 17.33
C ARG A 30 -15.58 8.76 16.05
N LEU A 31 -15.91 9.34 14.89
CA LEU A 31 -15.49 8.81 13.59
C LEU A 31 -13.98 8.95 13.41
N ARG A 32 -13.40 10.10 13.77
CA ARG A 32 -11.94 10.29 13.73
C ARG A 32 -11.18 9.20 14.50
N ARG A 33 -11.56 8.96 15.76
CA ARG A 33 -10.94 7.91 16.60
C ARG A 33 -11.14 6.50 16.03
N ARG A 34 -12.33 6.21 15.49
CA ARG A 34 -12.62 4.90 14.90
C ARG A 34 -11.75 4.61 13.67
N PHE A 35 -11.46 5.62 12.86
CA PHE A 35 -10.72 5.47 11.62
C PHE A 35 -9.25 5.93 11.70
N GLY A 36 -8.76 6.26 12.91
CA GLY A 36 -7.38 6.72 13.10
C GLY A 36 -7.05 8.03 12.36
N ILE A 37 -8.04 8.92 12.18
CA ILE A 37 -7.84 10.21 11.52
C ILE A 37 -7.44 11.24 12.56
N GLU A 38 -6.15 11.55 12.58
CA GLU A 38 -5.54 12.54 13.45
C GLU A 38 -5.30 13.86 12.72
N GLU A 39 -4.87 14.89 13.46
CA GLU A 39 -4.48 16.17 12.85
C GLU A 39 -3.31 15.95 11.89
N GLY A 40 -3.39 16.57 10.70
CA GLY A 40 -2.37 16.41 9.65
C GLY A 40 -2.38 15.07 8.92
N ALA A 41 -3.30 14.15 9.24
CA ALA A 41 -3.40 12.88 8.53
C ALA A 41 -3.71 13.09 7.03
N LEU A 42 -3.04 12.32 6.19
CA LEU A 42 -3.36 12.26 4.76
C LEU A 42 -4.66 11.47 4.55
N VAL A 43 -5.49 11.96 3.65
CA VAL A 43 -6.72 11.30 3.23
C VAL A 43 -6.86 11.33 1.72
N VAL A 44 -7.47 10.30 1.15
CA VAL A 44 -7.95 10.32 -0.24
C VAL A 44 -9.42 10.75 -0.22
N VAL A 45 -9.76 11.66 -1.13
CA VAL A 45 -11.13 12.12 -1.36
C VAL A 45 -11.54 11.69 -2.75
N GLU A 46 -12.53 10.80 -2.84
CA GLU A 46 -12.97 10.18 -4.10
C GLU A 46 -14.42 10.54 -4.38
N ALA A 47 -14.70 10.99 -5.61
CA ALA A 47 -16.07 11.16 -6.09
C ALA A 47 -16.70 9.78 -6.38
N ARG A 48 -17.95 9.61 -5.96
CA ARG A 48 -18.79 8.42 -6.16
C ARG A 48 -20.19 8.88 -6.58
N ASP A 49 -20.96 7.98 -7.20
CA ASP A 49 -22.32 8.31 -7.68
C ASP A 49 -23.25 8.76 -6.54
N ASP A 50 -23.00 8.29 -5.32
CA ASP A 50 -23.77 8.56 -4.11
C ASP A 50 -23.12 9.60 -3.18
N GLY A 51 -21.97 10.18 -3.57
CA GLY A 51 -21.34 11.26 -2.81
C GLY A 51 -19.81 11.26 -2.83
N VAL A 52 -19.22 11.58 -1.68
CA VAL A 52 -17.76 11.70 -1.51
C VAL A 52 -17.29 10.66 -0.51
N LEU A 53 -16.40 9.77 -0.94
CA LEU A 53 -15.74 8.80 -0.07
C LEU A 53 -14.42 9.38 0.43
N ILE A 54 -14.27 9.49 1.75
CA ILE A 54 -13.02 9.90 2.40
C ILE A 54 -12.41 8.69 3.08
N ARG A 55 -11.15 8.38 2.76
CA ARG A 55 -10.42 7.25 3.37
C ARG A 55 -9.02 7.68 3.83
N PRO A 56 -8.52 7.14 4.96
CA PRO A 56 -7.14 7.36 5.37
C PRO A 56 -6.14 7.00 4.27
N ALA A 57 -5.04 7.75 4.19
CA ALA A 57 -3.98 7.57 3.21
C ALA A 57 -2.61 7.62 3.88
N VAL A 58 -1.62 7.02 3.22
CA VAL A 58 -0.21 7.08 3.61
C VAL A 58 0.64 7.50 2.40
N ALA A 59 1.63 8.34 2.63
CA ALA A 59 2.65 8.65 1.62
C ALA A 59 3.83 7.70 1.82
N LEU A 60 4.12 6.88 0.81
CA LEU A 60 5.26 5.97 0.82
C LEU A 60 6.26 6.44 -0.25
N PRO A 61 7.57 6.49 0.06
CA PRO A 61 8.58 6.74 -0.96
C PRO A 61 8.54 5.60 -1.98
N LEU A 62 8.52 5.95 -3.27
CA LEU A 62 8.68 4.97 -4.36
C LEU A 62 10.14 4.92 -4.77
N GLU A 63 10.75 3.74 -4.61
CA GLU A 63 12.11 3.49 -5.07
C GLU A 63 12.09 3.12 -6.57
N VAL A 64 12.52 4.04 -7.43
CA VAL A 64 12.62 3.80 -8.87
C VAL A 64 14.01 3.24 -9.18
N TYR A 65 14.07 1.94 -9.47
CA TYR A 65 15.33 1.26 -9.75
C TYR A 65 15.65 1.17 -11.25
N SER A 66 16.93 1.36 -11.58
CA SER A 66 17.46 1.10 -12.92
C SER A 66 17.33 -0.39 -13.29
N PRO A 67 17.28 -0.75 -14.59
CA PRO A 67 17.28 -2.15 -15.01
C PRO A 67 18.43 -2.95 -14.40
N ARG A 68 19.63 -2.35 -14.31
CA ARG A 68 20.82 -2.97 -13.71
C ARG A 68 20.62 -3.28 -12.23
N ARG A 69 20.05 -2.35 -11.46
CA ARG A 69 19.78 -2.54 -10.02
C ARG A 69 18.70 -3.59 -9.78
N ARG A 70 17.65 -3.63 -10.62
CA ARG A 70 16.65 -4.70 -10.59
C ARG A 70 17.25 -6.07 -10.86
N ALA A 71 18.17 -6.17 -11.83
CA ALA A 71 18.88 -7.41 -12.14
C ALA A 71 19.73 -7.91 -10.96
N GLU A 72 20.43 -7.02 -10.28
CA GLU A 72 21.19 -7.34 -9.06
C GLU A 72 20.28 -7.94 -7.98
N PHE A 73 19.12 -7.33 -7.71
CA PHE A 73 18.16 -7.87 -6.74
C PHE A 73 17.62 -9.24 -7.12
N LEU A 74 17.29 -9.46 -8.39
CA LEU A 74 16.82 -10.77 -8.86
C LEU A 74 17.85 -11.87 -8.58
N LEU A 75 19.12 -11.57 -8.77
CA LEU A 75 20.21 -12.52 -8.59
C LEU A 75 20.52 -12.77 -7.11
N ASN A 76 20.60 -11.72 -6.30
CA ASN A 76 20.90 -11.82 -4.86
C ASN A 76 19.76 -12.42 -4.03
N ASN A 77 18.50 -12.20 -4.42
CA ASN A 77 17.34 -12.72 -3.66
C ASN A 77 16.98 -14.17 -4.03
N ALA A 78 17.75 -14.83 -4.90
CA ALA A 78 17.49 -16.21 -5.29
C ALA A 78 17.84 -17.18 -4.15
N ALA A 79 16.83 -17.65 -3.41
CA ALA A 79 17.02 -18.52 -2.25
C ALA A 79 17.38 -19.99 -2.58
N SER A 80 17.51 -20.37 -3.86
CA SER A 80 17.85 -21.74 -4.26
C SER A 80 18.58 -21.80 -5.61
N PRO A 81 19.33 -22.87 -5.91
CA PRO A 81 19.99 -23.05 -7.21
C PRO A 81 19.03 -22.97 -8.40
N ALA A 82 17.85 -23.58 -8.28
CA ALA A 82 16.81 -23.51 -9.30
C ALA A 82 16.26 -22.08 -9.46
N GLY A 83 16.06 -21.38 -8.35
CA GLY A 83 15.67 -19.96 -8.33
C GLY A 83 16.72 -19.07 -8.97
N TYR A 84 18.01 -19.33 -8.74
CA TYR A 84 19.11 -18.57 -9.32
C TYR A 84 19.19 -18.74 -10.84
N ARG A 85 18.99 -19.97 -11.35
CA ARG A 85 18.87 -20.21 -12.80
C ARG A 85 17.70 -19.45 -13.42
N LEU A 86 16.56 -19.34 -12.72
CA LEU A 86 15.42 -18.53 -13.15
C LEU A 86 15.76 -17.04 -13.16
N ALA A 87 16.39 -16.53 -12.10
CA ALA A 87 16.83 -15.15 -12.00
C ALA A 87 17.77 -14.78 -13.15
N ARG A 88 18.78 -15.60 -13.44
CA ARG A 88 19.69 -15.38 -14.57
C ARG A 88 18.97 -15.33 -15.92
N ARG A 89 17.96 -16.18 -16.14
CA ARG A 89 17.12 -16.11 -17.36
C ARG A 89 16.30 -14.82 -17.41
N ALA A 90 15.76 -14.36 -16.28
CA ALA A 90 15.02 -13.10 -16.21
C ALA A 90 15.93 -11.91 -16.53
N VAL A 91 17.14 -11.88 -15.99
CA VAL A 91 18.14 -10.83 -16.31
C VAL A 91 18.48 -10.80 -17.80
N ARG A 92 18.67 -11.97 -18.43
CA ARG A 92 18.88 -12.03 -19.89
C ARG A 92 17.69 -11.50 -20.69
N LYS A 93 16.45 -11.80 -20.28
CA LYS A 93 15.24 -11.25 -20.91
C LYS A 93 15.13 -9.73 -20.78
N MET A 94 15.76 -9.14 -19.76
CA MET A 94 15.88 -7.69 -19.61
C MET A 94 16.95 -7.07 -20.52
N GLY A 95 17.64 -7.87 -21.36
CA GLY A 95 18.73 -7.41 -22.22
C GLY A 95 20.06 -7.21 -21.50
N LEU A 96 20.21 -7.77 -20.30
CA LEU A 96 21.40 -7.63 -19.46
C LEU A 96 22.16 -8.96 -19.38
N ASP A 97 23.48 -8.87 -19.34
CA ASP A 97 24.32 -10.03 -19.04
C ASP A 97 24.35 -10.28 -17.52
N PRO A 98 23.80 -11.38 -17.01
CA PRO A 98 23.83 -11.70 -15.58
C PRO A 98 25.25 -11.84 -15.02
N ASP A 99 26.26 -12.21 -15.82
CA ASP A 99 27.65 -12.29 -15.31
C ASP A 99 28.31 -10.92 -15.12
N ALA A 100 27.82 -9.89 -15.80
CA ALA A 100 28.29 -8.51 -15.70
C ALA A 100 27.59 -7.70 -14.58
N ILE A 101 26.61 -8.30 -13.88
CA ILE A 101 25.92 -7.69 -12.73
C ILE A 101 26.68 -8.09 -11.45
N PRO A 102 27.06 -7.16 -10.56
CA PRO A 102 27.62 -7.51 -9.26
C PRO A 102 26.56 -8.20 -8.39
N HIS A 103 26.78 -9.44 -7.99
CA HIS A 103 25.88 -10.21 -7.11
C HIS A 103 26.63 -11.39 -6.49
N GLU A 104 26.12 -11.91 -5.36
CA GLU A 104 26.62 -13.13 -4.74
C GLU A 104 26.19 -14.35 -5.57
N ARG A 105 27.17 -15.15 -5.99
CA ARG A 105 26.90 -16.35 -6.80
C ARG A 105 26.52 -17.49 -5.86
N LEU A 106 25.27 -17.92 -5.94
CA LEU A 106 24.82 -19.07 -5.15
C LEU A 106 25.61 -20.32 -5.57
N ALA A 107 26.32 -20.94 -4.62
CA ALA A 107 27.13 -22.13 -4.88
C ALA A 107 26.25 -23.30 -5.34
N GLY A 108 26.70 -24.02 -6.37
CA GLY A 108 26.01 -25.20 -6.91
C GLY A 108 24.84 -24.91 -7.87
N ALA A 109 24.78 -23.71 -8.47
CA ALA A 109 23.67 -23.25 -9.29
C ALA A 109 23.91 -23.22 -10.81
#